data_AF-A0A8H3A9M9-F1
#
_entry.id   AF-A0A8H3A9M9-F1
#
_cell.length_a   1.000
_cell.length_b   1.000
_cell.length_c   1.000
_cell.angle_alpha   90.00
_cell.angle_beta   90.00
_cell.angle_gamma   90.00
#
_symmetry.space_group_name_H-M   'P 1'
#
loop_
_entity.id
_entity.type
_entity.pdbx_description
1 polymer ?
#
loop_
_entity_poly.entity_id
_entity_poly.type
_entity_poly.pdbx_seq_one_letter_code
_entity_poly.pdbx_strand_id
1 'polypeptide(L)'
;MAAVKTLPTDVSKVGAEGTVKLFGRWETQDVECKDISLTDYIQIRHAVYLPHTAGRYAKKQFKKAQMPIVERLVDSLMMKGRNNGKKLMAVRIVAHAFEIIHLLTDQNPIQVLVDAIVNTGPREDSTRIGSQGTVRRQAVDVSPLRRVNQAVALLTIGTRESAFRNVKSVAECLADELINAAKGSSNSYAIKGVRIKARKGAVKAQAKHEPSVFRDQLYKQLEPVQSGDFEGYTKELVAAGGTLEYLKYADALFEILIVGGLLQPGGNFVDDGAPKSPFSIANVPDPVQVDEVKKYVEVFNKLIRRYKYLQRPLEESSLPTLMQYMHRWPPEQKDKVAIATGLMISQGLASAGCLQTLTKDNIVKDGAALSVVTSVFRVILAEQTMEHLSSILKKGGIKDLLLFFPLSKRNADALLTHFKDANLQQIADWYTKKQTSALKTQLISQLKEMCENEEPPESIIAVIREHQAALPETELVQVIWQGLMASVDWSARADQIEGLALREVTKYAPIIEPFCNTGKSQVALVNVVQVYCYDDTRIIKAFPQILKVLYNKDCVSDQAIIYWFQKGAKPQGKQHFLKASEPLVKFLQSQEDESDEEDEE
;
A
#
# COMPACT_ATOMS: atom_id res chain seq x y z
N MET A 1 10.99 0.15 87.63
CA MET A 1 10.63 -0.08 86.21
C MET A 1 11.02 1.15 85.42
N ALA A 2 12.11 1.08 84.65
CA ALA A 2 12.58 2.21 83.85
C ALA A 2 11.60 2.44 82.68
N ALA A 3 11.06 3.66 82.58
CA ALA A 3 10.20 4.05 81.47
C ALA A 3 11.00 4.01 80.17
N VAL A 4 10.70 3.03 79.33
CA VAL A 4 11.29 2.88 78.00
C VAL A 4 10.75 4.01 77.10
N LYS A 5 11.51 5.09 76.97
CA LYS A 5 11.39 6.08 75.89
C LYS A 5 12.14 5.54 74.69
N THR A 6 11.47 5.00 73.67
CA THR A 6 12.17 4.57 72.45
C THR A 6 11.39 4.82 71.15
N LEU A 7 10.47 5.80 71.13
CA LEU A 7 10.05 6.38 69.84
C LEU A 7 11.00 7.54 69.49
N PRO A 8 11.45 7.66 68.23
CA PRO A 8 12.25 8.79 67.77
C PRO A 8 11.58 10.13 68.13
N THR A 9 12.38 11.14 68.50
CA THR A 9 11.88 12.45 68.98
C THR A 9 10.88 13.10 68.03
N ASP A 10 11.08 12.95 66.73
CA ASP A 10 10.21 13.52 65.70
C ASP A 10 8.84 12.82 65.63
N VAL A 11 8.81 11.51 65.86
CA VAL A 11 7.57 10.72 65.92
C VAL A 11 6.79 11.04 67.20
N SER A 12 7.51 11.22 68.32
CA SER A 12 6.89 11.63 69.60
C SER A 12 6.32 13.04 69.55
N LYS A 13 6.93 13.98 68.82
CA LYS A 13 6.41 15.34 68.61
C LYS A 13 5.09 15.34 67.84
N VAL A 14 5.00 14.60 66.74
CA VAL A 14 3.76 14.48 65.93
C VAL A 14 2.62 13.85 66.74
N GLY A 15 2.94 12.86 67.60
CA GLY A 15 1.94 12.23 68.47
C GLY A 15 1.46 13.12 69.63
N ALA A 16 2.23 14.13 70.05
CA ALA A 16 1.89 15.02 71.15
C ALA A 16 0.94 16.18 70.75
N GLU A 17 0.90 16.54 69.46
CA GLU A 17 0.07 17.64 68.94
C GLU A 17 -1.42 17.29 68.80
N GLY A 18 -1.81 16.02 68.95
CA GLY A 18 -3.22 15.57 68.96
C GLY A 18 -4.00 15.76 67.66
N THR A 19 -3.38 16.33 66.62
CA THR A 19 -3.99 16.64 65.32
C THR A 19 -3.38 15.80 64.20
N VAL A 20 -4.22 15.29 63.29
CA VAL A 20 -3.76 14.47 62.16
C VAL A 20 -3.30 15.38 61.03
N LYS A 21 -1.99 15.37 60.74
CA LYS A 21 -1.36 16.12 59.64
C LYS A 21 -0.97 15.21 58.49
N LEU A 22 -1.26 15.63 57.25
CA LEU A 22 -0.85 14.91 56.06
C LEU A 22 0.67 14.96 55.92
N PHE A 23 1.29 13.79 55.68
CA PHE A 23 2.75 13.61 55.70
C PHE A 23 3.42 14.06 57.02
N GLY A 24 2.65 14.21 58.11
CA GLY A 24 3.12 14.73 59.38
C GLY A 24 3.51 16.22 59.36
N ARG A 25 3.16 16.95 58.30
CA ARG A 25 3.59 18.35 58.09
C ARG A 25 2.45 19.30 57.75
N TRP A 26 1.49 18.85 56.93
CA TRP A 26 0.45 19.72 56.39
C TRP A 26 -0.86 19.56 57.13
N GLU A 27 -1.38 20.66 57.67
CA GLU A 27 -2.67 20.72 58.34
C GLU A 27 -3.81 20.78 57.32
N THR A 28 -4.91 20.05 57.58
CA THR A 28 -6.09 20.00 56.70
C THR A 28 -7.26 20.86 57.19
N GLN A 29 -7.16 21.43 58.40
CA GLN A 29 -8.26 22.18 59.04
C GLN A 29 -8.47 23.56 58.40
N ASP A 30 -7.39 24.23 58.02
CA ASP A 30 -7.42 25.58 57.44
C ASP A 30 -7.66 25.60 55.92
N VAL A 31 -7.87 24.43 55.31
CA VAL A 31 -8.09 24.32 53.87
C VAL A 31 -9.57 24.57 53.57
N GLU A 32 -9.85 25.51 52.68
CA GLU A 32 -11.21 25.85 52.27
C GLU A 32 -11.42 25.70 50.75
N CYS A 33 -12.62 25.26 50.37
CA CYS A 33 -13.03 25.22 48.97
C CYS A 33 -13.92 26.43 48.66
N LYS A 34 -13.40 27.38 47.86
CA LYS A 34 -14.11 28.62 47.50
C LYS A 34 -15.34 28.41 46.61
N ASP A 35 -15.39 27.32 45.84
CA ASP A 35 -16.53 26.97 44.99
C ASP A 35 -17.52 26.06 45.73
N ILE A 36 -18.67 26.65 46.12
CA ILE A 36 -19.76 25.97 46.85
C ILE A 36 -20.23 24.71 46.12
N SER A 37 -20.21 24.70 44.77
CA SER A 37 -20.67 23.56 43.98
C SER A 37 -19.75 22.33 44.08
N LEU A 38 -18.51 22.52 44.52
CA LEU A 38 -17.49 21.47 44.60
C LEU A 38 -17.20 21.03 46.05
N THR A 39 -17.69 21.76 47.06
CA THR A 39 -17.42 21.49 48.49
C THR A 39 -17.72 20.05 48.89
N ASP A 40 -18.86 19.49 48.48
CA ASP A 40 -19.25 18.11 48.83
C ASP A 40 -18.49 17.03 48.03
N TYR A 41 -17.81 17.42 46.95
CA TYR A 41 -17.12 16.52 46.03
C TYR A 41 -15.59 16.58 46.16
N ILE A 42 -15.07 17.50 46.97
CA ILE A 42 -13.67 17.65 47.35
C ILE A 42 -13.55 17.37 48.85
N GLN A 43 -13.24 16.11 49.19
CA GLN A 43 -13.09 15.74 50.59
C GLN A 43 -11.73 16.18 51.15
N ILE A 44 -11.79 17.13 52.09
CA ILE A 44 -10.66 17.70 52.84
C ILE A 44 -10.81 17.56 54.36
N ARG A 45 -12.03 17.32 54.86
CA ARG A 45 -12.34 17.27 56.31
C ARG A 45 -11.85 16.00 56.99
N HIS A 46 -11.67 14.92 56.22
CA HIS A 46 -11.15 13.65 56.73
C HIS A 46 -9.62 13.62 56.62
N ALA A 47 -8.95 14.10 57.66
CA ALA A 47 -7.49 14.10 57.75
C ALA A 47 -6.91 12.67 57.73
N VAL A 48 -5.82 12.47 56.98
CA VAL A 48 -5.10 11.20 56.89
C VAL A 48 -3.60 11.45 56.94
N TYR A 49 -2.84 10.59 57.60
CA TYR A 49 -1.37 10.70 57.64
C TYR A 49 -0.72 10.45 56.27
N LEU A 50 -1.24 9.48 55.54
CA LEU A 50 -0.77 9.09 54.21
C LEU A 50 -1.96 8.93 53.27
N PRO A 51 -1.87 9.38 52.00
CA PRO A 51 -2.92 9.22 51.00
C PRO A 51 -2.95 7.78 50.42
N HIS A 52 -3.04 6.79 51.30
CA HIS A 52 -3.09 5.36 50.99
C HIS A 52 -3.99 4.62 51.99
N THR A 53 -5.31 4.82 51.87
CA THR A 53 -6.28 4.38 52.89
C THR A 53 -6.88 2.99 52.65
N ALA A 54 -6.58 2.37 51.50
CA ALA A 54 -7.21 1.12 51.04
C ALA A 54 -8.76 1.17 50.98
N GLY A 55 -9.34 2.37 50.92
CA GLY A 55 -10.78 2.55 50.93
C GLY A 55 -11.47 1.99 49.69
N ARG A 56 -12.59 1.28 49.89
CA ARG A 56 -13.41 0.69 48.82
C ARG A 56 -14.40 1.72 48.25
N TYR A 57 -13.87 2.73 47.57
CA TYR A 57 -14.63 3.88 47.07
C TYR A 57 -15.34 3.64 45.73
N ALA A 58 -14.92 2.62 44.96
CA ALA A 58 -15.52 2.30 43.66
C ALA A 58 -16.78 1.43 43.74
N LYS A 59 -17.07 0.81 44.90
CA LYS A 59 -18.18 -0.16 45.05
C LYS A 59 -19.58 0.45 44.95
N LYS A 60 -19.73 1.74 45.27
CA LYS A 60 -21.03 2.45 45.25
C LYS A 60 -20.89 3.75 44.45
N GLN A 61 -21.93 4.10 43.72
CA GLN A 61 -22.04 5.40 43.04
C GLN A 61 -21.89 6.53 44.07
N PHE A 62 -21.14 7.58 43.72
CA PHE A 62 -20.80 8.74 44.57
C PHE A 62 -19.90 8.49 45.79
N LYS A 63 -19.62 7.25 46.19
CA LYS A 63 -18.71 6.98 47.32
C LYS A 63 -17.28 7.49 47.05
N LYS A 64 -16.89 7.67 45.78
CA LYS A 64 -15.65 8.34 45.37
C LYS A 64 -15.56 9.81 45.82
N ALA A 65 -16.68 10.51 46.06
CA ALA A 65 -16.68 11.88 46.57
C ALA A 65 -16.10 11.97 47.99
N GLN A 66 -16.27 10.91 48.80
CA GLN A 66 -15.76 10.81 50.16
C GLN A 66 -14.28 10.43 50.25
N MET A 67 -13.62 10.14 49.12
CA MET A 67 -12.18 9.84 49.09
C MET A 67 -11.38 11.14 49.26
N PRO A 68 -10.36 11.18 50.15
CA PRO A 68 -9.49 12.34 50.29
C PRO A 68 -8.94 12.80 48.94
N ILE A 69 -8.97 14.11 48.66
CA ILE A 69 -8.65 14.63 47.33
C ILE A 69 -7.20 14.33 46.90
N VAL A 70 -6.28 14.30 47.86
CA VAL A 70 -4.87 13.92 47.63
C VAL A 70 -4.75 12.46 47.21
N GLU A 71 -5.56 11.56 47.78
CA GLU A 71 -5.57 10.15 47.37
C GLU A 71 -6.12 9.99 45.94
N ARG A 72 -7.10 10.80 45.53
CA ARG A 72 -7.59 10.82 44.15
C ARG A 72 -6.50 11.25 43.16
N LEU A 73 -5.65 12.21 43.53
CA LEU A 73 -4.50 12.64 42.74
C LEU A 73 -3.46 11.53 42.61
N VAL A 74 -3.09 10.89 43.72
CA VAL A 74 -2.17 9.75 43.76
C VAL A 74 -2.66 8.61 42.88
N ASP A 75 -3.94 8.22 43.01
CA ASP A 75 -4.53 7.15 42.22
C ASP A 75 -4.56 7.49 40.73
N SER A 76 -4.77 8.77 40.41
CA SER A 76 -4.77 9.25 39.03
C SER A 76 -3.37 9.28 38.44
N LEU A 77 -2.29 9.47 39.21
CA LEU A 77 -0.90 9.49 38.74
C LEU A 77 -0.38 8.10 38.31
N MET A 78 -0.80 7.03 38.99
CA MET A 78 -0.32 5.66 38.74
C MET A 78 -0.97 4.94 37.54
N MET A 79 -1.58 5.67 36.59
CA MET A 79 -2.16 5.09 35.38
C MET A 79 -1.13 4.89 34.25
N LYS A 80 -1.56 4.30 33.11
CA LYS A 80 -0.79 4.04 31.86
C LYS A 80 0.17 2.83 31.90
N GLY A 81 -0.36 1.66 32.27
CA GLY A 81 0.27 0.36 32.02
C GLY A 81 1.45 0.09 32.95
N ARG A 82 2.66 0.50 32.56
CA ARG A 82 3.91 0.25 33.32
C ARG A 82 3.93 0.84 34.73
N ASN A 83 3.04 1.80 35.00
CA ASN A 83 2.93 2.48 36.29
C ASN A 83 1.74 2.00 37.14
N ASN A 84 0.91 1.09 36.60
CA ASN A 84 -0.30 0.60 37.26
C ASN A 84 0.02 -0.01 38.62
N GLY A 85 -0.72 0.41 39.66
CA GLY A 85 -0.62 -0.15 41.01
C GLY A 85 0.60 0.30 41.83
N LYS A 86 1.50 1.11 41.26
CA LYS A 86 2.69 1.62 41.96
C LYS A 86 2.35 2.79 42.90
N LYS A 87 1.41 2.57 43.82
CA LYS A 87 0.87 3.62 44.69
C LYS A 87 1.93 4.22 45.62
N LEU A 88 2.84 3.40 46.16
CA LEU A 88 3.97 3.90 46.98
C LEU A 88 4.85 4.91 46.23
N MET A 89 5.10 4.67 44.93
CA MET A 89 5.88 5.60 44.09
C MET A 89 5.11 6.90 43.87
N ALA A 90 3.81 6.81 43.57
CA ALA A 90 2.95 7.98 43.38
C ALA A 90 2.82 8.84 44.66
N VAL A 91 2.72 8.21 45.84
CA VAL A 91 2.70 8.92 47.13
C VAL A 91 4.00 9.71 47.35
N ARG A 92 5.16 9.13 47.03
CA ARG A 92 6.46 9.84 47.13
C ARG A 92 6.55 11.03 46.18
N ILE A 93 6.07 10.88 44.94
CA ILE A 93 6.03 11.98 43.96
C ILE A 93 5.20 13.14 44.50
N VAL A 94 4.00 12.86 45.05
CA VAL A 94 3.13 13.89 45.62
C VAL A 94 3.75 14.55 46.86
N ALA A 95 4.41 13.77 47.72
CA ALA A 95 5.10 14.32 48.89
C ALA A 95 6.17 15.35 48.49
N HIS A 96 7.03 15.01 47.51
CA HIS A 96 8.05 15.93 47.01
C HIS A 96 7.44 17.13 46.27
N ALA A 97 6.39 16.92 45.48
CA ALA A 97 5.70 18.03 44.82
C ALA A 97 5.10 19.03 45.82
N PHE A 98 4.54 18.55 46.94
CA PHE A 98 3.98 19.40 47.99
C PHE A 98 5.06 20.21 48.73
N GLU A 99 6.24 19.63 48.95
CA GLU A 99 7.39 20.36 49.47
C GLU A 99 7.83 21.48 48.52
N ILE A 100 7.94 21.19 47.22
CA ILE A 100 8.30 22.19 46.20
C ILE A 100 7.26 23.30 46.14
N ILE A 101 5.96 22.97 46.17
CA ILE A 101 4.88 23.96 46.16
C ILE A 101 4.99 24.89 47.36
N HIS A 102 5.20 24.35 48.56
CA HIS A 102 5.34 25.16 49.75
C HIS A 102 6.56 26.09 49.66
N LEU A 103 7.71 25.59 49.23
CA LEU A 103 8.93 26.40 49.06
C LEU A 103 8.78 27.53 48.03
N LEU A 104 7.92 27.34 47.01
CA LEU A 104 7.73 28.33 45.93
C LEU A 104 6.59 29.32 46.20
N THR A 105 5.65 28.98 47.08
CA THR A 105 4.42 29.77 47.28
C THR A 105 4.19 30.22 48.71
N ASP A 106 4.93 29.67 49.68
CA ASP A 106 4.75 29.84 51.13
C ASP A 106 3.32 29.53 51.64
N GLN A 107 2.50 28.87 50.80
CA GLN A 107 1.14 28.47 51.12
C GLN A 107 1.06 27.00 51.48
N ASN A 108 -0.06 26.61 52.11
CA ASN A 108 -0.36 25.20 52.33
C ASN A 108 -0.57 24.50 50.95
N PRO A 109 0.23 23.48 50.60
CA PRO A 109 0.15 22.85 49.28
C PRO A 109 -1.19 22.14 49.03
N ILE A 110 -1.91 21.76 50.09
CA ILE A 110 -3.27 21.21 49.98
C ILE A 110 -4.25 22.27 49.48
N GLN A 111 -4.12 23.52 49.95
CA GLN A 111 -4.94 24.64 49.46
C GLN A 111 -4.67 24.91 47.98
N VAL A 112 -3.39 24.92 47.58
CA VAL A 112 -3.00 25.09 46.18
C VAL A 112 -3.58 23.99 45.30
N LEU A 113 -3.60 22.74 45.77
CA LEU A 113 -4.25 21.63 45.05
C LEU A 113 -5.77 21.84 44.90
N VAL A 114 -6.45 22.29 45.95
CA VAL A 114 -7.90 22.57 45.91
C VAL A 114 -8.19 23.69 44.91
N ASP A 115 -7.45 24.81 45.00
CA ASP A 115 -7.61 25.94 44.09
C ASP A 115 -7.31 25.55 42.63
N ALA A 116 -6.28 24.74 42.39
CA ALA A 116 -5.98 24.19 41.07
C ALA A 116 -7.13 23.36 40.49
N ILE A 117 -7.78 22.52 41.31
CA ILE A 117 -8.92 21.70 40.88
C ILE A 117 -10.15 22.56 40.60
N VAL A 118 -10.43 23.56 41.44
CA VAL A 118 -11.55 24.49 41.26
C VAL A 118 -11.43 25.24 39.94
N ASN A 119 -10.23 25.76 39.64
CA ASN A 119 -9.97 26.52 38.42
C ASN A 119 -9.97 25.68 37.14
N THR A 120 -9.65 24.39 37.22
CA THR A 120 -9.52 23.51 36.05
C THR A 120 -10.78 22.68 35.76
N GLY A 121 -11.79 22.70 36.64
CA GLY A 121 -13.02 21.93 36.47
C GLY A 121 -13.93 22.48 35.36
N PRO A 122 -14.11 21.77 34.22
CA PRO A 122 -14.87 22.28 33.07
C PRO A 122 -16.37 22.41 33.38
N ARG A 123 -16.96 23.57 33.16
CA ARG A 123 -18.39 23.83 33.49
C ARG A 123 -19.35 23.29 32.43
N GLU A 124 -18.95 23.32 31.16
CA GLU A 124 -19.71 22.83 30.02
C GLU A 124 -18.89 21.78 29.24
N ASP A 125 -19.58 20.81 28.63
CA ASP A 125 -19.01 19.83 27.70
C ASP A 125 -19.97 19.69 26.50
N SER A 126 -19.56 18.95 25.46
CA SER A 126 -20.40 18.73 24.28
C SER A 126 -20.78 17.27 24.13
N THR A 127 -22.07 17.01 23.95
CA THR A 127 -22.58 15.68 23.60
C THR A 127 -22.87 15.58 22.11
N ARG A 128 -22.69 14.38 21.58
CA ARG A 128 -22.91 14.10 20.17
C ARG A 128 -24.36 13.67 19.97
N ILE A 129 -25.11 14.41 19.13
CA ILE A 129 -26.52 14.13 18.82
C ILE A 129 -26.64 13.94 17.30
N GLY A 130 -27.28 12.86 16.86
CA GLY A 130 -27.52 12.62 15.44
C GLY A 130 -28.18 11.27 15.17
N SER A 131 -28.98 11.21 14.10
CA SER A 131 -29.55 10.01 13.50
C SER A 131 -29.13 9.99 12.02
N GLN A 132 -28.83 8.82 11.48
CA GLN A 132 -28.61 8.58 10.03
C GLN A 132 -27.63 9.54 9.34
N GLY A 133 -26.34 9.43 9.66
CA GLY A 133 -25.25 10.03 8.85
C GLY A 133 -24.92 11.50 9.13
N THR A 134 -25.82 12.28 9.72
CA THR A 134 -25.53 13.67 10.14
C THR A 134 -25.37 13.76 11.65
N VAL A 135 -24.24 14.30 12.11
CA VAL A 135 -23.90 14.35 13.54
C VAL A 135 -23.56 15.78 13.95
N ARG A 136 -24.34 16.32 14.89
CA ARG A 136 -24.10 17.63 15.52
C ARG A 136 -23.62 17.48 16.96
N ARG A 137 -23.02 18.53 17.50
CA ARG A 137 -22.66 18.62 18.91
C ARG A 137 -23.59 19.59 19.62
N GLN A 138 -24.13 19.17 20.75
CA GLN A 138 -24.94 19.99 21.64
C GLN A 138 -24.15 20.26 22.91
N ALA A 139 -24.07 21.52 23.33
CA ALA A 139 -23.47 21.88 24.61
C ALA A 139 -24.38 21.38 25.74
N VAL A 140 -23.78 20.82 26.79
CA VAL A 140 -24.45 20.31 27.99
C VAL A 140 -23.64 20.66 29.24
N ASP A 141 -24.32 20.86 30.35
CA ASP A 141 -23.68 21.14 31.64
C ASP A 141 -22.93 19.91 32.19
N VAL A 142 -21.84 20.16 32.91
CA VAL A 142 -21.01 19.11 33.52
C VAL A 142 -21.32 18.96 35.00
N SER A 143 -21.58 17.72 35.43
CA SER A 143 -21.82 17.44 36.86
C SER A 143 -20.60 17.78 37.74
N PRO A 144 -20.80 18.25 38.98
CA PRO A 144 -19.70 18.61 39.89
C PRO A 144 -18.70 17.48 40.14
N LEU A 145 -19.17 16.23 40.28
CA LEU A 145 -18.28 15.07 40.43
C LEU A 145 -17.41 14.86 39.18
N ARG A 146 -17.96 15.10 37.98
CA ARG A 146 -17.21 15.03 36.72
C ARG A 146 -16.23 16.18 36.60
N ARG A 147 -16.58 17.40 37.04
CA ARG A 147 -15.64 18.54 37.13
C ARG A 147 -14.37 18.17 37.89
N VAL A 148 -14.51 17.65 39.11
CA VAL A 148 -13.37 17.25 39.95
C VAL A 148 -12.57 16.11 39.31
N ASN A 149 -13.24 15.09 38.76
CA ASN A 149 -12.54 13.96 38.13
C ASN A 149 -11.77 14.39 36.87
N GLN A 150 -12.35 15.26 36.04
CA GLN A 150 -11.74 15.74 34.81
C GLN A 150 -10.54 16.65 35.13
N ALA A 151 -10.69 17.55 36.11
CA ALA A 151 -9.61 18.40 36.61
C ALA A 151 -8.38 17.57 37.04
N VAL A 152 -8.58 16.60 37.94
CA VAL A 152 -7.50 15.73 38.42
C VAL A 152 -6.89 14.92 37.26
N ALA A 153 -7.71 14.42 36.33
CA ALA A 153 -7.20 13.70 35.17
C ALA A 153 -6.32 14.59 34.29
N LEU A 154 -6.76 15.80 33.95
CA LEU A 154 -6.03 16.74 33.10
C LEU A 154 -4.71 17.19 33.74
N LEU A 155 -4.72 17.51 35.04
CA LEU A 155 -3.51 17.87 35.78
C LEU A 155 -2.46 16.75 35.72
N THR A 156 -2.88 15.49 35.92
CA THR A 156 -1.96 14.35 35.84
C THR A 156 -1.52 14.02 34.41
N ILE A 157 -2.34 14.32 33.39
CA ILE A 157 -1.95 14.16 31.98
C ILE A 157 -0.90 15.20 31.62
N GLY A 158 -1.15 16.49 31.91
CA GLY A 158 -0.21 17.58 31.69
C GLY A 158 1.13 17.34 32.39
N THR A 159 1.08 16.91 33.66
CA THR A 159 2.28 16.53 34.42
C THR A 159 3.10 15.45 33.70
N ARG A 160 2.45 14.39 33.18
CA ARG A 160 3.16 13.30 32.49
C ARG A 160 3.73 13.73 31.15
N GLU A 161 2.99 14.51 30.38
CA GLU A 161 3.44 15.00 29.08
C GLU A 161 4.64 15.95 29.25
N SER A 162 4.59 16.84 30.24
CA SER A 162 5.69 17.75 30.57
C SER A 162 6.93 17.02 31.10
N ALA A 163 6.76 15.92 31.84
CA ALA A 163 7.87 15.11 32.34
C ALA A 163 8.44 14.14 31.29
N PHE A 164 7.70 13.79 30.23
CA PHE A 164 8.14 12.80 29.26
C PHE A 164 9.26 13.35 28.38
N ARG A 165 10.43 12.70 28.41
CA ARG A 165 11.65 13.14 27.69
C ARG A 165 12.12 14.55 28.11
N ASN A 166 11.82 14.94 29.34
CA ASN A 166 12.30 16.18 29.93
C ASN A 166 13.30 15.86 31.06
N VAL A 167 14.23 16.78 31.30
CA VAL A 167 15.23 16.68 32.38
C VAL A 167 14.57 16.95 33.74
N LYS A 168 13.53 17.79 33.78
CA LYS A 168 12.76 18.04 35.00
C LYS A 168 12.15 16.76 35.55
N SER A 169 12.22 16.59 36.87
CA SER A 169 11.59 15.45 37.54
C SER A 169 10.05 15.55 37.45
N VAL A 170 9.38 14.42 37.58
CA VAL A 170 7.91 14.39 37.57
C VAL A 170 7.30 15.14 38.76
N ALA A 171 8.02 15.24 39.90
CA ALA A 171 7.57 16.00 41.07
C ALA A 171 7.64 17.51 40.81
N GLU A 172 8.71 17.99 40.17
CA GLU A 172 8.82 19.39 39.73
C GLU A 172 7.76 19.74 38.69
N CYS A 173 7.55 18.87 37.70
CA CYS A 173 6.50 19.07 36.69
C CYS A 173 5.10 19.11 37.31
N LEU A 174 4.84 18.29 38.34
CA LEU A 174 3.57 18.29 39.06
C LEU A 174 3.38 19.58 39.86
N ALA A 175 4.43 20.06 40.53
CA ALA A 175 4.41 21.31 41.27
C ALA A 175 4.17 22.51 40.34
N ASP A 176 4.91 22.60 39.23
CA ASP A 176 4.72 23.63 38.20
C ASP A 176 3.27 23.63 37.68
N GLU A 177 2.73 22.46 37.35
CA GLU A 177 1.36 22.34 36.81
C GLU A 177 0.30 22.76 37.84
N LEU A 178 0.45 22.35 39.10
CA LEU A 178 -0.48 22.71 40.18
C LEU A 178 -0.44 24.20 40.52
N ILE A 179 0.74 24.82 40.59
CA ILE A 179 0.87 26.26 40.85
C ILE A 179 0.27 27.07 39.69
N ASN A 180 0.55 26.68 38.44
CA ASN A 180 0.00 27.35 37.27
C ASN A 180 -1.54 27.24 37.23
N ALA A 181 -2.09 26.06 37.54
CA ALA A 181 -3.52 25.84 37.61
C ALA A 181 -4.18 26.63 38.75
N ALA A 182 -3.56 26.68 39.95
CA ALA A 182 -4.08 27.44 41.09
C ALA A 182 -4.13 28.95 40.81
N LYS A 183 -3.19 29.48 40.03
CA LYS A 183 -3.16 30.89 39.62
C LYS A 183 -4.07 31.20 38.41
N GLY A 184 -4.74 30.21 37.83
CA GLY A 184 -5.56 30.43 36.63
C GLY A 184 -4.73 30.66 35.36
N SER A 185 -3.44 30.29 35.35
CA SER A 185 -2.53 30.57 34.24
C SER A 185 -2.84 29.72 33.01
N SER A 186 -2.87 30.34 31.84
CA SER A 186 -2.97 29.64 30.55
C SER A 186 -1.76 28.75 30.27
N ASN A 187 -0.68 28.81 31.06
CA ASN A 187 0.44 27.88 30.94
C ASN A 187 0.10 26.46 31.42
N SER A 188 -0.90 26.29 32.29
CA SER A 188 -1.37 24.97 32.69
C SER A 188 -2.03 24.25 31.53
N TYR A 189 -1.64 22.99 31.32
CA TYR A 189 -2.28 22.09 30.38
C TYR A 189 -3.77 21.91 30.71
N ALA A 190 -4.10 21.81 31.99
CA ALA A 190 -5.46 21.58 32.45
C ALA A 190 -6.40 22.76 32.15
N ILE A 191 -5.91 24.01 32.26
CA ILE A 191 -6.68 25.23 31.93
C ILE A 191 -6.82 25.42 30.42
N LYS A 192 -5.76 25.16 29.65
CA LYS A 192 -5.83 25.13 28.17
C LYS A 192 -6.85 24.10 27.66
N GLY A 193 -7.16 23.10 28.47
CA GLY A 193 -8.05 22.00 28.13
C GLY A 193 -7.44 21.05 27.10
N VAL A 194 -8.09 19.92 26.86
CA VAL A 194 -7.73 19.06 25.73
C VAL A 194 -8.14 19.80 24.47
N ARG A 195 -7.17 20.27 23.67
CA ARG A 195 -7.42 20.53 22.24
C ARG A 195 -8.01 19.25 21.69
N ILE A 196 -9.33 19.22 21.46
CA ILE A 196 -9.95 18.16 20.70
C ILE A 196 -9.28 18.26 19.34
N LYS A 197 -8.26 17.45 19.10
CA LYS A 197 -7.66 17.32 17.77
C LYS A 197 -8.82 16.93 16.88
N ALA A 198 -9.31 17.90 16.12
CA ALA A 198 -10.31 17.65 15.12
C ALA A 198 -9.75 16.52 14.25
N ARG A 199 -10.60 15.53 13.92
CA ARG A 199 -10.18 14.44 13.02
C ARG A 199 -9.53 15.08 11.81
N LYS A 200 -8.38 14.56 11.34
CA LYS A 200 -7.60 15.12 10.22
C LYS A 200 -8.48 15.56 9.03
N GLY A 201 -9.58 14.84 8.75
CA GLY A 201 -10.54 15.20 7.71
C GLY A 201 -11.35 16.49 7.94
N ALA A 202 -11.68 16.85 9.18
CA ALA A 202 -12.39 18.09 9.50
C ALA A 202 -11.46 19.32 9.45
N VAL A 203 -10.19 19.16 9.83
CA VAL A 203 -9.16 20.20 9.67
C VAL A 203 -8.89 20.47 8.18
N LYS A 204 -8.86 19.40 7.36
CA LYS A 204 -8.70 19.50 5.89
C LYS A 204 -9.84 20.27 5.21
N ALA A 205 -11.05 20.24 5.77
CA ALA A 205 -12.22 20.92 5.21
C ALA A 205 -12.36 22.41 5.63
N GLN A 206 -11.73 22.83 6.73
CA GLN A 206 -11.85 24.20 7.26
C GLN A 206 -10.64 25.11 6.99
N ALA A 207 -9.47 24.57 6.65
CA ALA A 207 -8.33 25.38 6.25
C ALA A 207 -8.56 25.95 4.85
N LYS A 208 -8.60 27.27 4.70
CA LYS A 208 -8.68 27.95 3.40
C LYS A 208 -7.59 27.39 2.48
N HIS A 209 -7.99 26.82 1.35
CA HIS A 209 -7.09 26.24 0.36
C HIS A 209 -6.74 27.36 -0.63
N GLU A 210 -5.50 27.86 -0.56
CA GLU A 210 -5.04 29.01 -1.35
C GLU A 210 -3.80 28.62 -2.18
N PRO A 211 -3.99 27.94 -3.33
CA PRO A 211 -2.89 27.49 -4.19
C PRO A 211 -1.98 28.62 -4.69
N SER A 212 -2.54 29.80 -5.00
CA SER A 212 -1.76 30.95 -5.47
C SER A 212 -0.78 31.45 -4.39
N VAL A 213 -1.22 31.52 -3.12
CA VAL A 213 -0.34 31.92 -2.01
C VAL A 213 0.78 30.91 -1.82
N PHE A 214 0.47 29.61 -1.93
CA PHE A 214 1.47 28.55 -1.89
C PHE A 214 2.50 28.68 -3.03
N ARG A 215 2.03 28.90 -4.27
CA ARG A 215 2.89 29.13 -5.44
C ARG A 215 3.83 30.30 -5.21
N ASP A 216 3.30 31.45 -4.81
CA ASP A 216 4.10 32.68 -4.67
C ASP A 216 5.15 32.54 -3.56
N GLN A 217 4.84 31.82 -2.48
CA GLN A 217 5.81 31.49 -1.45
C GLN A 217 6.88 30.52 -1.94
N LEU A 218 6.50 29.53 -2.76
CA LEU A 218 7.44 28.58 -3.37
C LEU A 218 8.38 29.30 -4.35
N TYR A 219 7.87 30.20 -5.19
CA TYR A 219 8.66 30.96 -6.15
C TYR A 219 9.72 31.81 -5.46
N LYS A 220 9.36 32.50 -4.37
CA LYS A 220 10.33 33.27 -3.57
C LYS A 220 11.51 32.45 -3.06
N GLN A 221 11.33 31.14 -2.81
CA GLN A 221 12.42 30.25 -2.40
C GLN A 221 13.29 29.80 -3.58
N LEU A 222 12.72 29.71 -4.79
CA LEU A 222 13.40 29.20 -5.98
C LEU A 222 14.03 30.31 -6.83
N GLU A 223 13.52 31.54 -6.78
CA GLU A 223 14.03 32.71 -7.50
C GLU A 223 15.55 32.97 -7.33
N PRO A 224 16.15 32.79 -6.12
CA PRO A 224 17.59 33.02 -5.95
C PRO A 224 18.48 31.97 -6.64
N VAL A 225 17.93 30.83 -7.07
CA VAL A 225 18.69 29.72 -7.65
C VAL A 225 18.92 29.97 -9.14
N GLN A 226 20.19 29.88 -9.57
CA GLN A 226 20.56 30.05 -10.97
C GLN A 226 19.94 28.94 -11.84
N SER A 227 19.44 29.33 -13.02
CA SER A 227 18.90 28.37 -13.99
C SER A 227 19.96 27.31 -14.36
N GLY A 228 19.59 26.03 -14.28
CA GLY A 228 20.48 24.89 -14.48
C GLY A 228 21.16 24.36 -13.21
N ASP A 229 21.06 25.04 -12.06
CA ASP A 229 21.56 24.53 -10.77
C ASP A 229 20.57 23.56 -10.11
N PHE A 230 20.55 22.31 -10.58
CA PHE A 230 19.66 21.25 -10.08
C PHE A 230 19.90 20.90 -8.61
N GLU A 231 21.14 21.05 -8.11
CA GLU A 231 21.44 20.80 -6.70
C GLU A 231 20.92 21.94 -5.82
N GLY A 232 21.10 23.19 -6.25
CA GLY A 232 20.48 24.36 -5.63
C GLY A 232 18.95 24.23 -5.55
N TYR A 233 18.29 23.88 -6.66
CA TYR A 233 16.84 23.66 -6.66
C TYR A 233 16.43 22.53 -5.72
N THR A 234 17.18 21.43 -5.67
CA THR A 234 16.91 20.33 -4.73
C THR A 234 17.00 20.82 -3.27
N LYS A 235 18.06 21.58 -2.94
CA LYS A 235 18.29 22.10 -1.59
C LYS A 235 17.16 23.03 -1.16
N GLU A 236 16.80 23.99 -2.00
CA GLU A 236 15.74 24.96 -1.68
C GLU A 236 14.35 24.32 -1.64
N LEU A 237 14.03 23.38 -2.55
CA LEU A 237 12.78 22.61 -2.47
C LEU A 237 12.70 21.77 -1.20
N VAL A 238 13.83 21.19 -0.74
CA VAL A 238 13.87 20.47 0.52
C VAL A 238 13.72 21.42 1.71
N ALA A 239 14.39 22.57 1.72
CA ALA A 239 14.26 23.55 2.78
C ALA A 239 12.82 24.10 2.89
N ALA A 240 12.22 24.45 1.74
CA ALA A 240 10.86 24.96 1.66
C ALA A 240 9.80 23.94 2.15
N GLY A 241 10.04 22.64 2.01
CA GLY A 241 9.14 21.61 2.56
C GLY A 241 9.11 21.57 4.10
N GLY A 242 10.03 22.26 4.78
CA GLY A 242 9.98 22.46 6.24
C GLY A 242 9.02 23.56 6.69
N THR A 243 8.71 24.52 5.81
CA THR A 243 7.86 25.68 6.09
C THR A 243 6.53 25.65 5.33
N LEU A 244 6.52 25.13 4.11
CA LEU A 244 5.35 25.03 3.24
C LEU A 244 4.64 23.67 3.42
N GLU A 245 3.30 23.70 3.36
CA GLU A 245 2.47 22.49 3.52
C GLU A 245 2.38 21.65 2.23
N TYR A 246 3.48 21.01 1.83
CA TYR A 246 3.56 20.20 0.61
C TYR A 246 2.48 19.13 0.47
N LEU A 247 2.09 18.45 1.56
CA LEU A 247 1.04 17.43 1.49
C LEU A 247 -0.36 18.02 1.22
N LYS A 248 -0.62 19.26 1.68
CA LYS A 248 -1.91 19.94 1.45
C LYS A 248 -2.00 20.45 0.01
N TYR A 249 -0.88 20.90 -0.55
CA TYR A 249 -0.76 21.49 -1.88
C TYR A 249 -0.01 20.59 -2.85
N ALA A 250 -0.09 19.27 -2.70
CA ALA A 250 0.71 18.33 -3.49
C ALA A 250 0.42 18.47 -5.00
N ASP A 251 -0.84 18.60 -5.39
CA ASP A 251 -1.22 18.79 -6.79
C ASP A 251 -0.68 20.11 -7.34
N ALA A 252 -0.88 21.21 -6.61
CA ALA A 252 -0.32 22.53 -6.97
C ALA A 252 1.21 22.50 -7.08
N LEU A 253 1.90 21.82 -6.16
CA LEU A 253 3.35 21.62 -6.19
C LEU A 253 3.76 20.90 -7.47
N PHE A 254 3.13 19.77 -7.81
CA PHE A 254 3.50 19.00 -8.99
C PHE A 254 3.08 19.67 -10.30
N GLU A 255 1.99 20.42 -10.34
CA GLU A 255 1.63 21.27 -11.47
C GLU A 255 2.73 22.31 -11.74
N ILE A 256 3.18 23.02 -10.69
CA ILE A 256 4.25 23.99 -10.78
C ILE A 256 5.56 23.34 -11.30
N LEU A 257 5.96 22.22 -10.70
CA LEU A 257 7.25 21.58 -11.02
C LEU A 257 7.24 20.82 -12.36
N ILE A 258 6.08 20.38 -12.86
CA ILE A 258 6.00 19.61 -14.12
C ILE A 258 5.61 20.51 -15.29
N VAL A 259 4.55 21.30 -15.17
CA VAL A 259 4.01 22.12 -16.28
C VAL A 259 4.29 23.61 -16.15
N GLY A 260 4.81 24.06 -15.01
CA GLY A 260 5.40 25.39 -14.86
C GLY A 260 4.48 26.43 -14.23
N GLY A 261 3.26 26.05 -13.83
CA GLY A 261 2.27 26.93 -13.23
C GLY A 261 1.04 26.17 -12.74
N LEU A 262 0.14 26.88 -12.06
CA LEU A 262 -1.13 26.32 -11.55
C LEU A 262 -2.14 26.14 -12.68
N LEU A 263 -2.89 25.05 -12.62
CA LEU A 263 -3.96 24.76 -13.58
C LEU A 263 -5.35 24.99 -12.96
N GLN A 264 -6.28 25.48 -13.77
CA GLN A 264 -7.70 25.52 -13.45
C GLN A 264 -8.39 24.22 -13.89
N PRO A 265 -9.58 23.89 -13.34
CA PRO A 265 -10.42 22.82 -13.89
C PRO A 265 -10.61 22.99 -15.40
N GLY A 266 -10.18 21.99 -16.18
CA GLY A 266 -10.11 22.09 -17.64
C GLY A 266 -8.70 22.25 -18.20
N GLY A 267 -7.65 22.38 -17.38
CA GLY A 267 -6.25 22.27 -17.82
C GLY A 267 -5.65 23.53 -18.44
N ASN A 268 -6.36 24.66 -18.39
CA ASN A 268 -5.79 25.97 -18.70
C ASN A 268 -5.01 26.50 -17.50
N PHE A 269 -3.97 27.28 -17.74
CA PHE A 269 -3.27 27.99 -16.67
C PHE A 269 -4.17 29.00 -15.97
N VAL A 270 -3.95 29.19 -14.68
CA VAL A 270 -4.60 30.28 -13.94
C VAL A 270 -4.13 31.62 -14.52
N ASP A 271 -5.08 32.42 -14.99
CA ASP A 271 -4.82 33.77 -15.53
C ASP A 271 -4.77 34.80 -14.40
N ASP A 272 -3.66 34.84 -13.68
CA ASP A 272 -3.40 35.78 -12.58
C ASP A 272 -2.10 36.60 -12.76
N GLY A 273 -1.54 36.59 -13.98
CA GLY A 273 -0.34 37.34 -14.34
C GLY A 273 0.96 36.87 -13.67
N ALA A 274 0.96 35.72 -12.99
CA ALA A 274 2.15 35.20 -12.34
C ALA A 274 3.23 34.74 -13.34
N PRO A 275 4.52 34.89 -13.00
CA PRO A 275 5.60 34.39 -13.84
C PRO A 275 5.61 32.86 -13.90
N LYS A 276 6.29 32.30 -14.91
CA LYS A 276 6.54 30.85 -14.96
C LYS A 276 7.44 30.42 -13.80
N SER A 277 7.27 29.18 -13.35
CA SER A 277 8.12 28.61 -12.31
C SER A 277 9.61 28.69 -12.66
N PRO A 278 10.48 29.14 -11.73
CA PRO A 278 11.93 29.11 -11.94
C PRO A 278 12.47 27.70 -12.22
N PHE A 279 11.84 26.68 -11.63
CA PHE A 279 12.13 25.27 -11.90
C PHE A 279 10.88 24.55 -12.39
N SER A 280 10.94 24.00 -13.60
CA SER A 280 9.89 23.14 -14.15
C SER A 280 10.41 22.25 -15.27
N ILE A 281 9.85 21.05 -15.45
CA ILE A 281 10.09 20.22 -16.64
C ILE A 281 9.70 20.98 -17.94
N ALA A 282 8.74 21.89 -17.87
CA ALA A 282 8.40 22.76 -19.00
C ALA A 282 9.56 23.65 -19.47
N ASN A 283 10.58 23.88 -18.63
CA ASN A 283 11.75 24.71 -18.94
C ASN A 283 12.85 23.93 -19.68
N VAL A 284 12.68 22.63 -19.93
CA VAL A 284 13.62 21.83 -20.74
C VAL A 284 13.73 22.46 -22.14
N PRO A 285 14.94 22.73 -22.67
CA PRO A 285 15.11 23.30 -24.01
C PRO A 285 14.59 22.39 -25.12
N ASP A 286 14.19 23.00 -26.23
CA ASP A 286 13.82 22.28 -27.46
C ASP A 286 15.03 22.22 -28.42
N PRO A 287 15.28 21.09 -29.13
CA PRO A 287 14.49 19.85 -29.13
C PRO A 287 14.67 19.04 -27.84
N VAL A 288 13.60 18.35 -27.43
CA VAL A 288 13.55 17.63 -26.15
C VAL A 288 14.51 16.43 -26.16
N GLN A 289 15.49 16.44 -25.25
CA GLN A 289 16.42 15.33 -25.04
C GLN A 289 16.13 14.62 -23.72
N VAL A 290 16.15 13.28 -23.75
CA VAL A 290 15.83 12.45 -22.57
C VAL A 290 16.80 12.71 -21.42
N ASP A 291 18.10 12.88 -21.71
CA ASP A 291 19.13 13.14 -20.70
C ASP A 291 18.93 14.48 -19.98
N GLU A 292 18.42 15.51 -20.68
CA GLU A 292 18.09 16.78 -20.05
C GLU A 292 16.87 16.63 -19.13
N VAL A 293 15.81 15.94 -19.57
CA VAL A 293 14.63 15.68 -18.72
C VAL A 293 15.01 14.86 -17.48
N LYS A 294 15.97 13.93 -17.60
CA LYS A 294 16.48 13.10 -16.50
C LYS A 294 17.06 13.94 -15.36
N LYS A 295 17.75 15.05 -15.65
CA LYS A 295 18.25 15.97 -14.62
C LYS A 295 17.12 16.59 -13.81
N TYR A 296 16.01 16.94 -14.44
CA TYR A 296 14.82 17.43 -13.73
C TYR A 296 14.18 16.32 -12.88
N VAL A 297 13.98 15.12 -13.43
CA VAL A 297 13.40 13.97 -12.70
C VAL A 297 14.25 13.58 -11.48
N GLU A 298 15.57 13.71 -11.55
CA GLU A 298 16.49 13.49 -10.43
C GLU A 298 16.17 14.41 -9.22
N VAL A 299 15.76 15.67 -9.46
CA VAL A 299 15.32 16.58 -8.40
C VAL A 299 14.06 16.05 -7.72
N PHE A 300 13.08 15.52 -8.48
CA PHE A 300 11.90 14.86 -7.91
C PHE A 300 12.29 13.63 -7.08
N ASN A 301 13.24 12.84 -7.56
CA ASN A 301 13.73 11.66 -6.85
C ASN A 301 14.32 12.04 -5.48
N LYS A 302 15.22 13.02 -5.46
CA LYS A 302 15.82 13.55 -4.21
C LYS A 302 14.76 14.16 -3.28
N LEU A 303 13.80 14.92 -3.82
CA LEU A 303 12.71 15.52 -3.05
C LEU A 303 11.79 14.46 -2.42
N ILE A 304 11.34 13.48 -3.20
CA ILE A 304 10.46 12.40 -2.74
C ILE A 304 11.20 11.47 -1.77
N ARG A 305 12.50 11.25 -1.94
CA ARG A 305 13.30 10.49 -0.97
C ARG A 305 13.30 11.17 0.41
N ARG A 306 13.34 12.51 0.45
CA ARG A 306 13.24 13.29 1.69
C ARG A 306 11.80 13.34 2.23
N TYR A 307 10.82 13.55 1.35
CA TYR A 307 9.40 13.68 1.68
C TYR A 307 8.58 12.54 1.05
N LYS A 308 8.78 11.32 1.56
CA LYS A 308 8.20 10.09 0.99
C LYS A 308 6.67 10.13 0.86
N TYR A 309 5.99 10.92 1.69
CA TYR A 309 4.55 11.10 1.63
C TYR A 309 4.06 11.78 0.33
N LEU A 310 4.94 12.41 -0.46
CA LEU A 310 4.61 13.04 -1.74
C LEU A 310 4.49 12.05 -2.89
N GLN A 311 5.04 10.84 -2.75
CA GLN A 311 5.00 9.84 -3.82
C GLN A 311 3.57 9.43 -4.17
N ARG A 312 2.74 9.21 -3.16
CA ARG A 312 1.37 8.75 -3.34
C ARG A 312 0.49 9.81 -4.04
N PRO A 313 0.49 11.09 -3.63
CA PRO A 313 -0.19 12.15 -4.38
C PRO A 313 0.28 12.29 -5.84
N LEU A 314 1.60 12.19 -6.10
CA LEU A 314 2.14 12.23 -7.46
C LEU A 314 1.50 11.14 -8.35
N GLU A 315 1.45 9.91 -7.83
CA GLU A 315 0.94 8.73 -8.54
C GLU A 315 -0.59 8.72 -8.68
N GLU A 316 -1.31 8.95 -7.58
CA GLU A 316 -2.76 8.75 -7.50
C GLU A 316 -3.58 9.98 -7.91
N SER A 317 -2.98 11.19 -7.94
CA SER A 317 -3.73 12.43 -8.21
C SER A 317 -3.06 13.32 -9.26
N SER A 318 -1.81 13.74 -9.05
CA SER A 318 -1.22 14.81 -9.84
C SER A 318 -0.90 14.35 -11.28
N LEU A 319 -0.17 13.24 -11.46
CA LEU A 319 0.08 12.70 -12.80
C LEU A 319 -1.22 12.33 -13.55
N PRO A 320 -2.19 11.60 -12.95
CA PRO A 320 -3.49 11.38 -13.59
C PRO A 320 -4.18 12.67 -14.06
N THR A 321 -4.19 13.70 -13.22
CA THR A 321 -4.80 15.00 -13.55
C THR A 321 -4.09 15.68 -14.71
N LEU A 322 -2.75 15.68 -14.72
CA LEU A 322 -1.95 16.21 -15.84
C LEU A 322 -2.22 15.42 -17.14
N MET A 323 -2.26 14.08 -17.06
CA MET A 323 -2.58 13.21 -18.21
C MET A 323 -3.95 13.51 -18.80
N GLN A 324 -4.93 13.89 -17.98
CA GLN A 324 -6.26 14.27 -18.45
C GLN A 324 -6.26 15.50 -19.37
N TYR A 325 -5.33 16.43 -19.16
CA TYR A 325 -5.28 17.71 -19.88
C TYR A 325 -4.26 17.73 -21.01
N MET A 326 -3.48 16.66 -21.19
CA MET A 326 -2.43 16.57 -22.20
C MET A 326 -2.90 17.02 -23.58
N HIS A 327 -4.10 16.63 -24.03
CA HIS A 327 -4.64 16.98 -25.35
C HIS A 327 -4.63 18.50 -25.65
N ARG A 328 -4.75 19.35 -24.64
CA ARG A 328 -4.80 20.83 -24.75
C ARG A 328 -3.43 21.50 -24.86
N TRP A 329 -2.36 20.80 -24.52
CA TRP A 329 -1.02 21.38 -24.52
C TRP A 329 -0.37 21.31 -25.91
N PRO A 330 0.56 22.24 -26.21
CA PRO A 330 1.35 22.17 -27.43
C PRO A 330 2.22 20.89 -27.47
N PRO A 331 2.58 20.37 -28.66
CA PRO A 331 3.34 19.13 -28.83
C PRO A 331 4.64 19.09 -28.02
N GLU A 332 5.40 20.19 -27.97
CA GLU A 332 6.68 20.25 -27.26
C GLU A 332 6.50 20.01 -25.76
N GLN A 333 5.43 20.59 -25.18
CA GLN A 333 5.10 20.39 -23.77
C GLN A 333 4.59 18.97 -23.50
N LYS A 334 3.80 18.39 -24.41
CA LYS A 334 3.35 16.99 -24.31
C LYS A 334 4.55 16.04 -24.26
N ASP A 335 5.52 16.23 -25.13
CA ASP A 335 6.69 15.35 -25.22
C ASP A 335 7.56 15.43 -23.95
N LYS A 336 7.80 16.63 -23.41
CA LYS A 336 8.51 16.84 -22.14
C LYS A 336 7.84 16.08 -20.99
N VAL A 337 6.52 16.21 -20.85
CA VAL A 337 5.75 15.54 -19.78
C VAL A 337 5.69 14.03 -19.99
N ALA A 338 5.54 13.56 -21.23
CA ALA A 338 5.54 12.14 -21.55
C ALA A 338 6.89 11.48 -21.22
N ILE A 339 8.01 12.12 -21.61
CA ILE A 339 9.35 11.63 -21.31
C ILE A 339 9.60 11.61 -19.80
N ALA A 340 9.25 12.69 -19.09
CA ALA A 340 9.40 12.76 -17.64
C ALA A 340 8.57 11.68 -16.94
N THR A 341 7.35 11.42 -17.40
CA THR A 341 6.48 10.36 -16.86
C THR A 341 7.09 8.98 -17.09
N GLY A 342 7.67 8.73 -18.28
CA GLY A 342 8.40 7.49 -18.57
C GLY A 342 9.58 7.26 -17.63
N LEU A 343 10.39 8.30 -17.39
CA LEU A 343 11.52 8.24 -16.45
C LEU A 343 11.06 8.07 -15.00
N MET A 344 9.97 8.73 -14.58
CA MET A 344 9.42 8.57 -13.24
C MET A 344 8.89 7.15 -13.02
N ILE A 345 8.30 6.52 -14.04
CA ILE A 345 7.86 5.13 -13.99
C ILE A 345 9.06 4.17 -13.99
N SER A 346 10.07 4.38 -14.84
CA SER A 346 11.26 3.51 -14.90
C SER A 346 12.05 3.50 -13.60
N GLN A 347 12.12 4.65 -12.91
CA GLN A 347 12.78 4.80 -11.62
C GLN A 347 11.92 4.41 -10.41
N GLY A 348 10.67 3.99 -10.62
CA GLY A 348 9.75 3.60 -9.53
C GLY A 348 9.29 4.77 -8.66
N LEU A 349 9.33 6.00 -9.16
CA LEU A 349 8.74 7.18 -8.52
C LEU A 349 7.21 7.21 -8.69
N ALA A 350 6.70 6.74 -9.83
CA ALA A 350 5.27 6.63 -10.12
C ALA A 350 4.91 5.26 -10.70
N SER A 351 3.64 4.87 -10.58
CA SER A 351 3.09 3.69 -11.24
C SER A 351 2.56 4.03 -12.63
N ALA A 352 2.58 3.05 -13.55
CA ALA A 352 1.89 3.15 -14.83
C ALA A 352 0.37 3.29 -14.71
N GLY A 353 -0.21 3.14 -13.50
CA GLY A 353 -1.61 3.43 -13.24
C GLY A 353 -2.04 4.84 -13.65
N CYS A 354 -1.14 5.82 -13.60
CA CYS A 354 -1.44 7.19 -14.04
C CYS A 354 -1.84 7.28 -15.53
N LEU A 355 -1.31 6.39 -16.37
CA LEU A 355 -1.61 6.33 -17.80
C LEU A 355 -3.04 5.86 -18.08
N GLN A 356 -3.72 5.19 -17.15
CA GLN A 356 -5.12 4.77 -17.34
C GLN A 356 -6.04 5.95 -17.66
N THR A 357 -5.71 7.15 -17.19
CA THR A 357 -6.49 8.35 -17.51
C THR A 357 -6.54 8.64 -19.00
N LEU A 358 -5.52 8.23 -19.76
CA LEU A 358 -5.44 8.40 -21.21
C LEU A 358 -6.40 7.49 -21.98
N THR A 359 -7.04 6.51 -21.34
CA THR A 359 -8.05 5.64 -22.00
C THR A 359 -9.43 6.29 -22.08
N LYS A 360 -9.63 7.46 -21.46
CA LYS A 360 -10.89 8.22 -21.53
C LYS A 360 -11.19 8.65 -22.98
N ASP A 361 -12.44 8.49 -23.40
CA ASP A 361 -12.86 8.67 -24.79
C ASP A 361 -12.50 10.03 -25.40
N ASN A 362 -12.54 11.10 -24.60
CA ASN A 362 -12.22 12.46 -25.06
C ASN A 362 -10.73 12.65 -25.40
N ILE A 363 -9.83 11.84 -24.82
CA ILE A 363 -8.37 11.93 -25.07
C ILE A 363 -7.97 10.97 -26.19
N VAL A 364 -8.63 9.82 -26.24
CA VAL A 364 -8.39 8.76 -27.22
C VAL A 364 -8.79 9.18 -28.64
N LYS A 365 -9.90 9.95 -28.79
CA LYS A 365 -10.38 10.43 -30.09
C LYS A 365 -9.37 11.32 -30.83
N ASP A 366 -8.62 12.13 -30.10
CA ASP A 366 -7.70 13.11 -30.67
C ASP A 366 -6.32 12.52 -31.00
N GLY A 367 -6.11 11.21 -30.80
CA GLY A 367 -4.81 10.53 -31.01
C GLY A 367 -3.72 10.93 -30.00
N ALA A 368 -3.98 11.92 -29.14
CA ALA A 368 -3.06 12.40 -28.12
C ALA A 368 -2.67 11.29 -27.13
N ALA A 369 -3.63 10.44 -26.72
CA ALA A 369 -3.36 9.30 -25.85
C ALA A 369 -2.26 8.39 -26.42
N LEU A 370 -2.36 8.06 -27.71
CA LEU A 370 -1.45 7.14 -28.38
C LEU A 370 -0.05 7.74 -28.53
N SER A 371 0.06 9.03 -28.88
CA SER A 371 1.34 9.74 -28.95
C SER A 371 2.08 9.73 -27.61
N VAL A 372 1.38 10.05 -26.52
CA VAL A 372 1.94 10.12 -25.17
C VAL A 372 2.40 8.74 -24.70
N VAL A 373 1.55 7.72 -24.86
CA VAL A 373 1.88 6.34 -24.47
C VAL A 373 3.08 5.81 -25.26
N THR A 374 3.15 6.13 -26.55
CA THR A 374 4.29 5.73 -27.40
C THR A 374 5.60 6.36 -26.90
N SER A 375 5.59 7.65 -26.55
CA SER A 375 6.77 8.32 -26.00
C SER A 375 7.18 7.75 -24.63
N VAL A 376 6.21 7.49 -23.75
CA VAL A 376 6.45 6.85 -22.44
C VAL A 376 7.09 5.47 -22.61
N PHE A 377 6.54 4.64 -23.51
CA PHE A 377 7.08 3.29 -23.75
C PHE A 377 8.47 3.33 -24.37
N ARG A 378 8.72 4.26 -25.28
CA ARG A 378 10.06 4.47 -25.86
C ARG A 378 11.10 4.76 -24.78
N VAL A 379 10.76 5.63 -23.83
CA VAL A 379 11.67 5.97 -22.72
C VAL A 379 11.92 4.79 -21.80
N ILE A 380 10.86 4.05 -21.42
CA ILE A 380 11.02 2.86 -20.57
C ILE A 380 11.87 1.80 -21.28
N LEU A 381 11.62 1.55 -22.57
CA LEU A 381 12.32 0.52 -23.34
C LEU A 381 13.76 0.91 -23.72
N ALA A 382 14.12 2.18 -23.59
CA ALA A 382 15.51 2.61 -23.72
C ALA A 382 16.36 2.20 -22.50
N GLU A 383 15.76 2.10 -21.31
CA GLU A 383 16.45 1.74 -20.06
C GLU A 383 16.16 0.30 -19.58
N GLN A 384 15.05 -0.31 -20.02
CA GLN A 384 14.51 -1.56 -19.49
C GLN A 384 14.02 -2.52 -20.59
N THR A 385 13.87 -3.80 -20.27
CA THR A 385 13.39 -4.81 -21.22
C THR A 385 11.88 -4.80 -21.41
N MET A 386 11.39 -5.47 -22.47
CA MET A 386 9.96 -5.63 -22.71
C MET A 386 9.24 -6.40 -21.60
N GLU A 387 9.89 -7.38 -20.96
CA GLU A 387 9.35 -8.09 -19.80
C GLU A 387 9.12 -7.13 -18.62
N HIS A 388 10.05 -6.19 -18.42
CA HIS A 388 9.92 -5.17 -17.39
C HIS A 388 8.76 -4.22 -17.68
N LEU A 389 8.64 -3.73 -18.93
CA LEU A 389 7.50 -2.90 -19.35
C LEU A 389 6.17 -3.65 -19.15
N SER A 390 6.08 -4.92 -19.58
CA SER A 390 4.90 -5.77 -19.37
C SER A 390 4.52 -5.90 -17.90
N SER A 391 5.52 -6.09 -17.01
CA SER A 391 5.32 -6.15 -15.56
C SER A 391 4.81 -4.83 -14.97
N ILE A 392 5.39 -3.70 -15.41
CA ILE A 392 4.96 -2.35 -15.04
C ILE A 392 3.50 -2.12 -15.45
N LEU A 393 3.14 -2.42 -16.69
CA LEU A 393 1.77 -2.26 -17.21
C LEU A 393 0.77 -3.09 -16.43
N LYS A 394 1.11 -4.35 -16.14
CA LYS A 394 0.28 -5.25 -15.33
C LYS A 394 0.05 -4.71 -13.92
N LYS A 395 1.11 -4.23 -13.24
CA LYS A 395 1.01 -3.60 -11.91
C LYS A 395 0.21 -2.29 -11.94
N GLY A 396 0.33 -1.54 -13.03
CA GLY A 396 -0.47 -0.34 -13.30
C GLY A 396 -1.90 -0.61 -13.75
N GLY A 397 -2.36 -1.87 -13.78
CA GLY A 397 -3.72 -2.25 -14.16
C GLY A 397 -4.05 -2.11 -15.66
N ILE A 398 -3.04 -1.88 -16.51
CA ILE A 398 -3.21 -1.77 -17.96
C ILE A 398 -3.12 -3.18 -18.56
N LYS A 399 -4.28 -3.78 -18.82
CA LYS A 399 -4.38 -5.15 -19.34
C LYS A 399 -4.42 -5.21 -20.86
N ASP A 400 -4.99 -4.19 -21.49
CA ASP A 400 -5.18 -4.09 -22.94
C ASP A 400 -4.67 -2.75 -23.46
N LEU A 401 -3.78 -2.82 -24.45
CA LEU A 401 -3.18 -1.66 -25.10
C LEU A 401 -4.11 -1.01 -26.12
N LEU A 402 -5.10 -1.76 -26.65
CA LEU A 402 -6.07 -1.23 -27.61
C LEU A 402 -6.94 -0.13 -27.00
N LEU A 403 -7.03 -0.05 -25.67
CA LEU A 403 -7.77 1.01 -24.98
C LEU A 403 -7.23 2.42 -25.26
N PHE A 404 -5.94 2.55 -25.60
CA PHE A 404 -5.33 3.83 -25.98
C PHE A 404 -5.57 4.21 -27.45
N PHE A 405 -6.07 3.28 -28.26
CA PHE A 405 -6.36 3.51 -29.68
C PHE A 405 -7.77 4.11 -29.84
N PRO A 406 -7.94 5.03 -30.81
CA PRO A 406 -9.26 5.49 -31.26
C PRO A 406 -10.21 4.31 -31.48
N LEU A 407 -11.49 4.47 -31.13
CA LEU A 407 -12.50 3.39 -31.26
C LEU A 407 -12.52 2.74 -32.65
N SER A 408 -12.31 3.54 -33.71
CA SER A 408 -12.25 3.06 -35.10
C SER A 408 -11.01 2.21 -35.43
N LYS A 409 -9.96 2.27 -34.61
CA LYS A 409 -8.66 1.60 -34.81
C LYS A 409 -8.33 0.62 -33.68
N ARG A 410 -9.31 0.17 -32.89
CA ARG A 410 -9.11 -0.84 -31.84
C ARG A 410 -9.07 -2.25 -32.43
N ASN A 411 -8.03 -2.54 -33.21
CA ASN A 411 -7.77 -3.86 -33.76
C ASN A 411 -6.27 -4.20 -33.72
N ALA A 412 -5.94 -5.49 -33.89
CA ALA A 412 -4.57 -5.97 -33.80
C ALA A 412 -3.67 -5.32 -34.88
N ASP A 413 -4.16 -5.22 -36.12
CA ASP A 413 -3.38 -4.69 -37.24
C ASP A 413 -2.97 -3.22 -37.03
N ALA A 414 -3.88 -2.39 -36.52
CA ALA A 414 -3.59 -1.00 -36.21
C ALA A 414 -2.53 -0.88 -35.10
N LEU A 415 -2.57 -1.74 -34.09
CA LEU A 415 -1.57 -1.77 -33.03
C LEU A 415 -0.20 -2.18 -33.57
N LEU A 416 -0.15 -3.26 -34.34
CA LEU A 416 1.09 -3.78 -34.93
C LEU A 416 1.70 -2.74 -35.86
N THR A 417 0.91 -2.13 -36.74
CA THR A 417 1.36 -1.10 -37.68
C THR A 417 1.89 0.12 -36.94
N HIS A 418 1.15 0.63 -35.94
CA HIS A 418 1.55 1.81 -35.18
C HIS A 418 2.89 1.63 -34.46
N PHE A 419 3.08 0.53 -33.74
CA PHE A 419 4.32 0.31 -33.00
C PHE A 419 5.50 -0.04 -33.91
N LYS A 420 5.26 -0.63 -35.09
CA LYS A 420 6.28 -0.79 -36.13
C LYS A 420 6.76 0.58 -36.64
N ASP A 421 5.83 1.43 -37.04
CA ASP A 421 6.13 2.78 -37.55
C ASP A 421 6.80 3.66 -36.49
N ALA A 422 6.50 3.44 -35.21
CA ALA A 422 7.11 4.15 -34.09
C ALA A 422 8.52 3.63 -33.69
N ASN A 423 9.09 2.67 -34.43
CA ASN A 423 10.34 1.96 -34.14
C ASN A 423 10.32 1.18 -32.81
N LEU A 424 9.18 0.60 -32.45
CA LEU A 424 8.95 -0.19 -31.23
C LEU A 424 8.48 -1.62 -31.57
N GLN A 425 9.16 -2.27 -32.52
CA GLN A 425 8.87 -3.63 -33.00
C GLN A 425 8.70 -4.64 -31.85
N GLN A 426 9.52 -4.53 -30.80
CA GLN A 426 9.44 -5.39 -29.62
C GLN A 426 8.06 -5.40 -28.93
N ILE A 427 7.29 -4.31 -28.99
CA ILE A 427 5.92 -4.25 -28.45
C ILE A 427 4.96 -5.03 -29.35
N ALA A 428 5.12 -4.87 -30.68
CA ALA A 428 4.31 -5.60 -31.66
C ALA A 428 4.52 -7.12 -31.52
N ASP A 429 5.77 -7.57 -31.47
CA ASP A 429 6.12 -8.99 -31.30
C ASP A 429 5.58 -9.55 -29.99
N TRP A 430 5.71 -8.79 -28.89
CA TRP A 430 5.16 -9.17 -27.59
C TRP A 430 3.63 -9.27 -27.63
N TYR A 431 2.95 -8.35 -28.30
CA TYR A 431 1.50 -8.34 -28.42
C TYR A 431 1.00 -9.55 -29.21
N THR A 432 1.63 -9.86 -30.35
CA THR A 432 1.33 -11.08 -31.12
C THR A 432 1.54 -12.33 -30.28
N LYS A 433 2.68 -12.46 -29.59
CA LYS A 433 2.95 -13.60 -28.71
C LYS A 433 1.92 -13.74 -27.59
N LYS A 434 1.47 -12.61 -27.01
CA LYS A 434 0.43 -12.59 -25.97
C LYS A 434 -0.93 -13.02 -26.52
N GLN A 435 -1.33 -12.55 -27.70
CA GLN A 435 -2.57 -12.97 -28.36
C GLN A 435 -2.55 -14.46 -28.68
N THR A 436 -1.47 -14.94 -29.28
CA THR A 436 -1.27 -16.37 -29.56
C THR A 436 -1.36 -17.20 -28.28
N SER A 437 -0.69 -16.79 -27.20
CA SER A 437 -0.78 -17.49 -25.91
C SER A 437 -2.19 -17.50 -25.33
N ALA A 438 -2.95 -16.40 -25.45
CA ALA A 438 -4.32 -16.32 -24.96
C ALA A 438 -5.26 -17.25 -25.75
N LEU A 439 -5.12 -17.27 -27.09
CA LEU A 439 -5.86 -18.18 -27.96
C LEU A 439 -5.58 -19.65 -27.60
N LYS A 440 -4.31 -20.02 -27.35
CA LYS A 440 -3.95 -21.36 -26.88
C LYS A 440 -4.68 -21.72 -25.59
N THR A 441 -4.63 -20.85 -24.57
CA THR A 441 -5.29 -21.12 -23.29
C THR A 441 -6.80 -21.24 -23.42
N GLN A 442 -7.42 -20.40 -24.25
CA GLN A 442 -8.86 -20.46 -24.54
C GLN A 442 -9.22 -21.78 -25.22
N LEU A 443 -8.49 -22.17 -26.27
CA LEU A 443 -8.72 -23.42 -26.99
C LEU A 443 -8.52 -24.65 -26.09
N ILE A 444 -7.46 -24.68 -25.27
CA ILE A 444 -7.25 -25.75 -24.27
C ILE A 444 -8.45 -25.87 -23.33
N SER A 445 -8.97 -24.75 -22.82
CA SER A 445 -10.13 -24.74 -21.92
C SER A 445 -11.39 -25.24 -22.60
N GLN A 446 -11.61 -24.81 -23.85
CA GLN A 446 -12.77 -25.23 -24.64
C GLN A 446 -12.73 -26.73 -24.96
N LEU A 447 -11.57 -27.22 -25.41
CA LEU A 447 -11.38 -28.66 -25.67
C LEU A 447 -11.59 -29.51 -24.42
N LYS A 448 -11.09 -29.05 -23.27
CA LYS A 448 -11.32 -29.71 -21.99
C LYS A 448 -12.81 -29.83 -21.68
N GLU A 449 -13.57 -28.73 -21.79
CA GLU A 449 -15.00 -28.70 -21.51
C GLU A 449 -15.79 -29.61 -22.47
N MET A 450 -15.48 -29.58 -23.76
CA MET A 450 -16.10 -30.47 -24.76
C MET A 450 -15.83 -31.94 -24.44
N CYS A 451 -14.62 -32.29 -23.98
CA CYS A 451 -14.30 -33.65 -23.57
C CYS A 451 -15.03 -34.08 -22.28
N GLU A 452 -15.15 -33.19 -21.28
CA GLU A 452 -15.89 -33.45 -20.04
C GLU A 452 -17.39 -33.63 -20.29
N ASN A 453 -17.93 -32.94 -21.30
CA ASN A 453 -19.32 -33.07 -21.76
C ASN A 453 -19.57 -34.25 -22.71
N GLU A 454 -18.53 -35.06 -23.00
CA GLU A 454 -18.58 -36.19 -23.93
C GLU A 454 -19.12 -35.82 -25.33
N GLU A 455 -18.76 -34.63 -25.83
CA GLU A 455 -19.14 -34.21 -27.17
C GLU A 455 -18.56 -35.13 -28.27
N PRO A 456 -19.26 -35.29 -29.40
CA PRO A 456 -18.82 -36.19 -30.47
C PRO A 456 -17.51 -35.69 -31.12
N PRO A 457 -16.60 -36.59 -31.53
CA PRO A 457 -15.30 -36.24 -32.12
C PRO A 457 -15.39 -35.23 -33.28
N GLU A 458 -16.44 -35.32 -34.10
CA GLU A 458 -16.66 -34.43 -35.25
C GLU A 458 -16.84 -32.98 -34.83
N SER A 459 -17.50 -32.73 -33.68
CA SER A 459 -17.71 -31.38 -33.15
C SER A 459 -16.40 -30.79 -32.62
N ILE A 460 -15.60 -31.62 -31.93
CA ILE A 460 -14.27 -31.23 -31.43
C ILE A 460 -13.34 -30.89 -32.60
N ILE A 461 -13.33 -31.72 -33.65
CA ILE A 461 -12.54 -31.48 -34.87
C ILE A 461 -12.96 -30.17 -35.56
N ALA A 462 -14.27 -29.89 -35.65
CA ALA A 462 -14.77 -28.65 -36.24
C ALA A 462 -14.23 -27.40 -35.51
N VAL A 463 -14.27 -27.39 -34.17
CA VAL A 463 -13.73 -26.29 -33.35
C VAL A 463 -12.22 -26.12 -33.53
N ILE A 464 -11.45 -27.21 -33.61
CA ILE A 464 -10.01 -27.13 -33.84
C ILE A 464 -9.71 -26.57 -35.25
N ARG A 465 -10.48 -26.97 -36.28
CA ARG A 465 -10.34 -26.46 -37.66
C ARG A 465 -10.60 -24.96 -37.76
N GLU A 466 -11.54 -24.41 -37.00
CA GLU A 466 -11.76 -22.95 -36.96
C GLU A 466 -10.53 -22.17 -36.49
N HIS A 467 -9.71 -22.77 -35.62
CA HIS A 467 -8.50 -22.14 -35.06
C HIS A 467 -7.21 -22.55 -35.79
N GLN A 468 -7.28 -23.44 -36.78
CA GLN A 468 -6.12 -24.04 -37.45
C GLN A 468 -5.24 -23.00 -38.17
N ALA A 469 -5.84 -21.97 -38.77
CA ALA A 469 -5.10 -20.91 -39.45
C ALA A 469 -4.39 -19.93 -38.50
N ALA A 470 -4.80 -19.87 -37.23
CA ALA A 470 -4.31 -18.90 -36.26
C ALA A 470 -3.06 -19.36 -35.48
N LEU A 471 -2.71 -20.65 -35.57
CA LEU A 471 -1.59 -21.25 -34.85
C LEU A 471 -0.65 -21.99 -35.81
N PRO A 472 0.67 -21.94 -35.57
CA PRO A 472 1.60 -22.84 -36.26
C PRO A 472 1.22 -24.30 -36.00
N GLU A 473 1.35 -25.16 -37.02
CA GLU A 473 0.94 -26.57 -36.97
C GLU A 473 1.53 -27.33 -35.77
N THR A 474 2.81 -27.11 -35.47
CA THR A 474 3.49 -27.73 -34.32
C THR A 474 2.95 -27.26 -32.96
N GLU A 475 2.46 -26.02 -32.87
CA GLU A 475 1.84 -25.49 -31.66
C GLU A 475 0.38 -25.92 -31.53
N LEU A 476 -0.34 -26.06 -32.66
CA LEU A 476 -1.71 -26.54 -32.69
C LEU A 476 -1.77 -27.97 -32.13
N VAL A 477 -0.90 -28.87 -32.59
CA VAL A 477 -0.81 -30.25 -32.08
C VAL A 477 -0.55 -30.28 -30.57
N GLN A 478 0.30 -29.39 -30.07
CA GLN A 478 0.55 -29.26 -28.64
C GLN A 478 -0.70 -28.84 -27.86
N VAL A 479 -1.45 -27.86 -28.38
CA VAL A 479 -2.71 -27.39 -27.77
C VAL A 479 -3.77 -28.49 -27.76
N ILE A 480 -3.92 -29.22 -28.86
CA ILE A 480 -4.86 -30.34 -28.97
C ILE A 480 -4.55 -31.37 -27.89
N TRP A 481 -3.31 -31.86 -27.82
CA TRP A 481 -2.91 -32.82 -26.80
C TRP A 481 -3.17 -32.31 -25.37
N GLN A 482 -2.78 -31.07 -25.07
CA GLN A 482 -2.98 -30.48 -23.75
C GLN A 482 -4.46 -30.35 -23.39
N GLY A 483 -5.32 -29.94 -24.33
CA GLY A 483 -6.76 -29.83 -24.13
C GLY A 483 -7.41 -31.19 -23.86
N LEU A 484 -7.09 -32.20 -24.68
CA LEU A 484 -7.63 -33.55 -24.55
C LEU A 484 -7.14 -34.24 -23.26
N MET A 485 -5.87 -34.08 -22.90
CA MET A 485 -5.33 -34.69 -21.67
C MET A 485 -5.75 -33.96 -20.40
N ALA A 486 -6.17 -32.70 -20.48
CA ALA A 486 -6.62 -31.93 -19.31
C ALA A 486 -7.98 -32.37 -18.76
N SER A 487 -8.76 -33.15 -19.52
CA SER A 487 -10.03 -33.76 -19.09
C SER A 487 -9.84 -35.14 -18.44
N VAL A 488 -8.64 -35.73 -18.52
CA VAL A 488 -8.37 -37.07 -18.01
C VAL A 488 -8.20 -37.06 -16.49
N ASP A 489 -9.03 -37.84 -15.79
CA ASP A 489 -8.87 -38.08 -14.36
C ASP A 489 -7.85 -39.18 -14.08
N TRP A 490 -6.74 -38.79 -13.45
CA TRP A 490 -5.65 -39.69 -13.05
C TRP A 490 -5.79 -40.25 -11.63
N SER A 491 -7.00 -40.34 -11.09
CA SER A 491 -7.30 -40.89 -9.75
C SER A 491 -7.22 -42.43 -9.66
N ALA A 492 -7.03 -43.12 -10.79
CA ALA A 492 -6.94 -44.58 -10.84
C ALA A 492 -5.75 -45.14 -10.03
N ARG A 493 -5.85 -46.41 -9.62
CA ARG A 493 -4.79 -47.11 -8.89
C ARG A 493 -3.52 -47.24 -9.74
N ALA A 494 -2.36 -47.25 -9.09
CA ALA A 494 -1.06 -47.24 -9.77
C ALA A 494 -0.84 -48.37 -10.79
N ASP A 495 -1.43 -49.55 -10.57
CA ASP A 495 -1.40 -50.70 -11.47
C ASP A 495 -2.30 -50.53 -12.71
N GLN A 496 -3.25 -49.59 -12.68
CA GLN A 496 -4.24 -49.34 -13.74
C GLN A 496 -3.93 -48.09 -14.57
N ILE A 497 -3.02 -47.23 -14.13
CA ILE A 497 -2.71 -45.94 -14.78
C ILE A 497 -2.20 -46.13 -16.22
N GLU A 498 -1.37 -47.13 -16.47
CA GLU A 498 -0.85 -47.41 -17.82
C GLU A 498 -1.96 -47.83 -18.79
N GLY A 499 -2.84 -48.73 -18.36
CA GLY A 499 -4.00 -49.15 -19.15
C GLY A 499 -5.00 -48.00 -19.39
N LEU A 500 -5.20 -47.14 -18.39
CA LEU A 500 -6.02 -45.94 -18.52
C LEU A 500 -5.44 -44.98 -19.56
N ALA A 501 -4.13 -44.70 -19.51
CA ALA A 501 -3.45 -43.82 -20.46
C ALA A 501 -3.64 -44.32 -21.91
N LEU A 502 -3.47 -45.62 -22.16
CA LEU A 502 -3.66 -46.19 -23.49
C LEU A 502 -5.12 -46.10 -23.96
N ARG A 503 -6.09 -46.29 -23.05
CA ARG A 503 -7.50 -46.17 -23.37
C ARG A 503 -7.88 -44.74 -23.77
N GLU A 504 -7.46 -43.74 -23.00
CA GLU A 504 -7.75 -42.34 -23.30
C GLU A 504 -7.04 -41.86 -24.58
N VAL A 505 -5.77 -42.24 -24.79
CA VAL A 505 -5.07 -41.96 -26.06
C VAL A 505 -5.80 -42.61 -27.23
N THR A 506 -6.24 -43.86 -27.10
CA THR A 506 -6.99 -44.56 -28.17
C THR A 506 -8.31 -43.86 -28.47
N LYS A 507 -9.01 -43.36 -27.45
CA LYS A 507 -10.25 -42.57 -27.57
C LYS A 507 -10.01 -41.26 -28.32
N TYR A 508 -8.89 -40.59 -28.05
CA TYR A 508 -8.56 -39.28 -28.60
C TYR A 508 -7.81 -39.31 -29.94
N ALA A 509 -7.23 -40.44 -30.33
CA ALA A 509 -6.50 -40.57 -31.59
C ALA A 509 -7.30 -40.11 -32.83
N PRO A 510 -8.60 -40.43 -33.01
CA PRO A 510 -9.39 -39.94 -34.15
C PRO A 510 -9.56 -38.41 -34.19
N ILE A 511 -9.39 -37.72 -33.06
CA ILE A 511 -9.45 -36.25 -32.98
C ILE A 511 -8.09 -35.65 -33.38
N ILE A 512 -7.00 -36.36 -33.09
CA ILE A 512 -5.62 -35.90 -33.30
C ILE A 512 -5.15 -36.15 -34.74
N GLU A 513 -5.53 -37.30 -35.32
CA GLU A 513 -5.12 -37.78 -36.65
C GLU A 513 -5.28 -36.71 -37.76
N PRO A 514 -6.41 -35.99 -37.88
CA PRO A 514 -6.61 -35.01 -38.95
C PRO A 514 -5.65 -33.80 -38.92
N PHE A 515 -4.93 -33.60 -37.82
CA PHE A 515 -4.00 -32.50 -37.60
C PHE A 515 -2.53 -32.94 -37.64
N CYS A 516 -2.28 -34.22 -37.96
CA CYS A 516 -0.95 -34.83 -38.00
C CYS A 516 -0.54 -35.24 -39.41
N ASN A 517 -0.80 -34.38 -40.40
CA ASN A 517 -0.64 -34.72 -41.83
C ASN A 517 0.76 -34.47 -42.38
N THR A 518 1.66 -33.84 -41.60
CA THR A 518 3.04 -33.58 -42.01
C THR A 518 4.04 -34.25 -41.06
N GLY A 519 5.24 -34.59 -41.56
CA GLY A 519 6.31 -35.11 -40.70
C GLY A 519 6.66 -34.16 -39.54
N LYS A 520 6.49 -32.84 -39.74
CA LYS A 520 6.69 -31.84 -38.68
C LYS A 520 5.63 -31.91 -37.59
N SER A 521 4.34 -32.02 -37.93
CA SER A 521 3.26 -32.18 -36.96
C SER A 521 3.36 -33.49 -36.20
N GLN A 522 3.74 -34.58 -36.88
CA GLN A 522 3.89 -35.91 -36.28
C GLN A 522 5.05 -35.94 -35.28
N VAL A 523 6.23 -35.42 -35.64
CA VAL A 523 7.36 -35.28 -34.71
C VAL A 523 7.04 -34.32 -33.56
N ALA A 524 6.23 -33.28 -33.81
CA ALA A 524 5.75 -32.40 -32.74
C ALA A 524 4.83 -33.15 -31.77
N LEU A 525 3.90 -33.98 -32.25
CA LEU A 525 3.06 -34.82 -31.41
C LEU A 525 3.91 -35.72 -30.51
N VAL A 526 4.86 -36.47 -31.08
CA VAL A 526 5.76 -37.34 -30.31
C VAL A 526 6.51 -36.57 -29.23
N ASN A 527 7.02 -35.38 -29.55
CA ASN A 527 7.71 -34.52 -28.59
C ASN A 527 6.78 -34.02 -27.46
N VAL A 528 5.52 -33.72 -27.77
CA VAL A 528 4.53 -33.30 -26.78
C VAL A 528 4.20 -34.45 -25.83
N VAL A 529 4.00 -35.67 -26.37
CA VAL A 529 3.81 -36.88 -25.55
C VAL A 529 5.03 -37.16 -24.67
N GLN A 530 6.25 -37.02 -25.22
CA GLN A 530 7.49 -37.24 -24.48
C GLN A 530 7.59 -36.31 -23.26
N VAL A 531 7.34 -35.00 -23.46
CA VAL A 531 7.38 -34.02 -22.37
C VAL A 531 6.25 -34.29 -21.36
N TYR A 532 5.05 -34.63 -21.83
CA TYR A 532 3.91 -34.96 -20.96
C TYR A 532 4.20 -36.18 -20.06
N CYS A 533 4.75 -37.26 -20.64
CA CYS A 533 5.16 -38.46 -19.90
C CYS A 533 6.36 -38.23 -18.97
N TYR A 534 7.20 -37.22 -19.25
CA TYR A 534 8.29 -36.83 -18.36
C TYR A 534 7.78 -36.06 -17.15
N ASP A 535 6.88 -35.11 -17.38
CA ASP A 535 6.31 -34.26 -16.34
C ASP A 535 5.38 -35.07 -15.40
N ASP A 536 4.67 -36.07 -15.92
CA ASP A 536 3.89 -37.01 -15.11
C ASP A 536 4.56 -38.38 -15.00
N THR A 537 5.29 -38.59 -13.90
CA THR A 537 6.05 -39.81 -13.65
C THR A 537 5.19 -41.08 -13.57
N ARG A 538 3.86 -40.97 -13.41
CA ARG A 538 2.96 -42.12 -13.31
C ARG A 538 2.75 -42.82 -14.65
N ILE A 539 2.87 -42.09 -15.76
CA ILE A 539 2.66 -42.58 -17.13
C ILE A 539 3.97 -42.70 -17.92
N ILE A 540 5.13 -42.47 -17.30
CA ILE A 540 6.43 -42.50 -17.97
C ILE A 540 6.70 -43.83 -18.69
N LYS A 541 6.26 -44.95 -18.10
CA LYS A 541 6.41 -46.31 -18.65
C LYS A 541 5.46 -46.58 -19.82
N ALA A 542 4.34 -45.86 -19.91
CA ALA A 542 3.34 -46.03 -20.95
C ALA A 542 3.81 -45.48 -22.32
N PHE A 543 4.85 -44.62 -22.33
CA PHE A 543 5.29 -43.90 -23.53
C PHE A 543 5.48 -44.77 -24.78
N PRO A 544 6.22 -45.91 -24.75
CA PRO A 544 6.39 -46.75 -25.95
C PRO A 544 5.06 -47.35 -26.45
N GLN A 545 4.16 -47.69 -25.53
CA GLN A 545 2.84 -48.22 -25.89
C GLN A 545 1.93 -47.11 -26.44
N ILE A 546 2.04 -45.89 -25.93
CA ILE A 546 1.35 -44.71 -26.47
C ILE A 546 1.83 -44.45 -27.91
N LEU A 547 3.14 -44.52 -28.18
CA LEU A 547 3.66 -44.41 -29.55
C LEU A 547 3.09 -45.48 -30.48
N LYS A 548 3.00 -46.73 -30.00
CA LYS A 548 2.40 -47.82 -30.77
C LYS A 548 0.91 -47.57 -31.07
N VAL A 549 0.15 -47.04 -30.11
CA VAL A 549 -1.25 -46.68 -30.32
C VAL A 549 -1.37 -45.56 -31.36
N LEU A 550 -0.55 -44.52 -31.26
CA LEU A 550 -0.56 -43.40 -32.21
C LEU A 550 -0.16 -43.84 -33.62
N TYR A 551 0.82 -44.76 -33.74
CA TYR A 551 1.22 -45.38 -35.01
C TYR A 551 0.07 -46.20 -35.61
N ASN A 552 -0.54 -47.08 -34.82
CA ASN A 552 -1.67 -47.93 -35.28
C ASN A 552 -2.96 -47.14 -35.61
N LYS A 553 -3.02 -45.87 -35.24
CA LYS A 553 -4.15 -44.95 -35.48
C LYS A 553 -3.80 -43.86 -36.48
N ASP A 554 -2.74 -44.05 -37.26
CA ASP A 554 -2.30 -43.15 -38.32
C ASP A 554 -1.99 -41.72 -37.86
N CYS A 555 -1.78 -41.51 -36.55
CA CYS A 555 -1.43 -40.20 -35.99
C CYS A 555 0.06 -39.87 -36.19
N VAL A 556 0.92 -40.87 -36.36
CA VAL A 556 2.36 -40.73 -36.59
C VAL A 556 2.85 -41.80 -37.56
N SER A 557 3.73 -41.42 -38.48
CA SER A 557 4.41 -42.37 -39.38
C SER A 557 5.62 -43.03 -38.72
N ASP A 558 6.05 -44.14 -39.30
CA ASP A 558 7.36 -44.77 -39.09
C ASP A 558 8.51 -43.76 -39.21
N GLN A 559 8.56 -42.99 -40.30
CA GLN A 559 9.59 -41.98 -40.55
C GLN A 559 9.64 -40.92 -39.45
N ALA A 560 8.47 -40.48 -38.94
CA ALA A 560 8.42 -39.52 -37.84
C ALA A 560 8.97 -40.09 -36.53
N ILE A 561 8.68 -41.35 -36.21
CA ILE A 561 9.18 -42.04 -35.01
C ILE A 561 10.71 -42.24 -35.12
N ILE A 562 11.19 -42.71 -36.29
CA ILE A 562 12.61 -42.93 -36.55
C ILE A 562 13.37 -41.59 -36.48
N TYR A 563 12.85 -40.54 -37.11
CA TYR A 563 13.46 -39.21 -37.05
C TYR A 563 13.53 -38.67 -35.61
N TRP A 564 12.44 -38.81 -34.84
CA TRP A 564 12.42 -38.42 -33.43
C TRP A 564 13.51 -39.16 -32.63
N PHE A 565 13.63 -40.47 -32.82
CA PHE A 565 14.62 -41.30 -32.14
C PHE A 565 16.06 -40.87 -32.44
N GLN A 566 16.37 -40.61 -33.71
CA GLN A 566 17.73 -40.26 -34.13
C GLN A 566 18.12 -38.82 -33.75
N LYS A 567 17.24 -37.85 -34.03
CA LYS A 567 17.59 -36.41 -33.97
C LYS A 567 16.51 -35.53 -33.33
N GLY A 568 15.25 -35.92 -33.36
CA GLY A 568 14.12 -35.07 -32.97
C GLY A 568 13.78 -35.03 -31.47
N ALA A 569 14.30 -35.94 -30.65
CA ALA A 569 13.93 -36.07 -29.24
C ALA A 569 14.35 -34.89 -28.35
N LYS A 570 13.41 -34.42 -27.51
CA LYS A 570 13.63 -33.33 -26.55
C LYS A 570 14.56 -33.76 -25.39
N PRO A 571 15.27 -32.82 -24.72
CA PRO A 571 16.14 -33.15 -23.58
C PRO A 571 15.44 -33.85 -22.40
N GLN A 572 14.15 -33.57 -22.19
CA GLN A 572 13.32 -34.08 -21.09
C GLN A 572 13.24 -35.62 -21.13
N GLY A 573 13.97 -36.30 -20.25
CA GLY A 573 13.97 -37.76 -20.17
C GLY A 573 14.57 -38.46 -21.39
N LYS A 574 15.32 -37.76 -22.25
CA LYS A 574 15.77 -38.24 -23.57
C LYS A 574 16.35 -39.66 -23.54
N GLN A 575 17.36 -39.90 -22.71
CA GLN A 575 18.03 -41.19 -22.64
C GLN A 575 17.09 -42.33 -22.22
N HIS A 576 16.13 -42.04 -21.33
CA HIS A 576 15.16 -43.02 -20.85
C HIS A 576 14.18 -43.41 -21.97
N PHE A 577 13.58 -42.42 -22.63
CA PHE A 577 12.58 -42.66 -23.68
C PHE A 577 13.19 -43.30 -24.94
N LEU A 578 14.41 -42.91 -25.32
CA LEU A 578 15.12 -43.57 -26.41
C LEU A 578 15.36 -45.04 -26.08
N LYS A 579 15.92 -45.35 -24.90
CA LYS A 579 16.15 -46.74 -24.49
C LYS A 579 14.85 -47.56 -24.43
N ALA A 580 13.77 -46.98 -23.93
CA ALA A 580 12.48 -47.65 -23.81
C ALA A 580 11.79 -47.90 -25.17
N SER A 581 12.08 -47.06 -26.18
CA SER A 581 11.46 -47.14 -27.51
C SER A 581 12.33 -47.87 -28.55
N GLU A 582 13.57 -48.23 -28.19
CA GLU A 582 14.51 -48.94 -29.08
C GLU A 582 13.92 -50.21 -29.73
N PRO A 583 13.16 -51.07 -29.02
CA PRO A 583 12.54 -52.25 -29.66
C PRO A 583 11.50 -51.88 -30.72
N LEU A 584 10.72 -50.83 -30.50
CA LEU A 584 9.72 -50.36 -31.46
C LEU A 584 10.40 -49.76 -32.70
N VAL A 585 11.46 -48.98 -32.51
CA VAL A 585 12.20 -48.37 -33.64
C VAL A 585 12.89 -49.42 -34.50
N LYS A 586 13.53 -50.43 -33.89
CA LYS A 586 14.12 -51.53 -34.65
C LYS A 586 13.11 -52.29 -35.50
N PHE A 587 11.91 -52.50 -34.95
CA PHE A 587 10.81 -53.12 -35.69
C PHE A 587 10.36 -52.26 -36.89
N LEU A 588 10.25 -50.95 -36.72
CA LEU A 588 9.86 -50.04 -37.82
C LEU A 588 10.94 -49.97 -38.90
N GLN A 589 12.22 -49.92 -38.52
CA GLN A 589 13.34 -49.92 -39.48
C GLN A 589 13.40 -51.20 -40.31
N SER A 590 13.14 -52.37 -39.71
CA SER A 590 13.10 -53.62 -40.47
C SER A 590 11.92 -53.71 -41.45
N GLN A 591 10.82 -53.01 -41.18
CA GLN A 591 9.69 -52.97 -42.12
C GLN A 591 9.94 -52.00 -43.29
N GLU A 592 10.67 -50.91 -43.05
CA GLU A 592 11.12 -49.98 -44.09
C GLU A 592 12.10 -50.66 -45.07
N ASP A 593 13.08 -51.41 -44.53
CA ASP A 593 14.06 -52.16 -45.33
C ASP A 593 13.40 -53.26 -46.19
N GLU A 594 12.34 -53.93 -45.69
CA GLU A 594 11.59 -54.95 -46.46
C GLU A 594 10.69 -54.35 -47.55
N SER A 595 10.13 -53.14 -47.34
CA SER A 595 9.31 -52.47 -48.36
C SER A 595 10.12 -51.87 -49.50
N ASP A 596 11.33 -51.38 -49.22
CA ASP A 596 12.23 -50.84 -50.25
C ASP A 596 12.79 -51.95 -51.16
N GLU A 597 12.91 -53.19 -50.67
CA GLU A 597 13.28 -54.35 -51.48
C GLU A 597 12.14 -54.85 -52.40
N GLU A 598 10.87 -54.63 -52.05
CA GLU A 598 9.70 -55.00 -52.89
C GLU A 598 9.39 -53.98 -54.00
N ASP A 599 9.77 -52.71 -53.85
CA ASP A 599 9.57 -51.65 -54.85
C ASP A 599 10.72 -51.57 -55.90
N GLU A 600 11.83 -52.31 -55.70
CA GLU A 600 12.96 -52.44 -56.65
C GLU A 600 12.90 -53.71 -57.54
N GLU A 601 11.90 -54.58 -57.39
CA GLU A 601 11.54 -55.69 -58.31
C GLU A 601 10.37 -55.35 -59.24
#